data_AF-A0AAV5X522-F1
#
_entry.id   AF-A0AAV5X522-F1
#
_cell.length_a   1.000
_cell.length_b   1.000
_cell.length_c   1.000
_cell.angle_alpha   90.00
_cell.angle_beta   90.00
_cell.angle_gamma   90.00
#
_symmetry.space_group_name_H-M   'P 1'
#
loop_
_entity.id
_entity.type
_entity.pdbx_description
1 polymer ?
#
loop_
_entity_poly.entity_id
_entity_poly.type
_entity_poly.pdbx_seq_one_letter_code
_entity_poly.pdbx_strand_id
1 'polypeptide(L)'
;MYELGYRFLVLLWFVFYMAAIYLALHIVVARFSRASESRVLWFFAVVTGPLTRPVRALMPSGASEARVRAVALGAYVALMLIAHVAFRRFGGNPLG
;
A
#
# COMPACT_ATOMS: atom_id res chain seq x y z
N MET A 1 -28.38 8.06 -2.23
CA MET A 1 -27.66 6.76 -2.35
C MET A 1 -26.25 6.89 -2.95
N TYR A 2 -25.96 7.83 -3.85
CA TYR A 2 -24.62 8.00 -4.45
C TYR A 2 -23.55 8.60 -3.51
N GLU A 3 -23.96 9.34 -2.49
CA GLU A 3 -23.04 10.04 -1.59
C GLU A 3 -22.24 9.10 -0.68
N LEU A 4 -22.86 8.01 -0.20
CA LEU A 4 -22.19 7.02 0.63
C LEU A 4 -21.11 6.27 -0.17
N GLY A 5 -21.44 5.87 -1.41
CA GLY A 5 -20.49 5.20 -2.31
C GLY A 5 -19.29 6.09 -2.66
N TYR A 6 -19.53 7.40 -2.85
CA TYR A 6 -18.48 8.37 -3.08
C TYR A 6 -17.53 8.54 -1.89
N ARG A 7 -18.08 8.77 -0.69
CA ARG A 7 -17.30 8.89 0.55
C ARG A 7 -16.49 7.62 0.80
N PHE A 8 -17.06 6.46 0.53
CA PHE A 8 -16.36 5.18 0.62
C PHE A 8 -15.18 5.08 -0.37
N LEU A 9 -15.37 5.46 -1.64
CA LEU A 9 -14.30 5.45 -2.64
C LEU A 9 -13.15 6.41 -2.29
N VAL A 10 -13.44 7.59 -1.74
CA VAL A 10 -12.42 8.54 -1.26
C VAL A 10 -11.62 7.94 -0.11
N LEU A 11 -12.30 7.38 0.89
CA LEU A 11 -11.64 6.74 2.02
C LEU A 11 -10.78 5.57 1.56
N LEU A 12 -11.29 4.75 0.64
CA LEU A 12 -10.56 3.61 0.10
C LEU A 12 -9.32 4.06 -0.68
N TRP A 13 -9.44 5.07 -1.53
CA TRP A 13 -8.31 5.68 -2.24
C TRP A 13 -7.25 6.20 -1.26
N PHE A 14 -7.69 6.94 -0.23
CA PHE A 14 -6.80 7.49 0.79
C PHE A 14 -6.07 6.39 1.58
N VAL A 15 -6.77 5.33 1.95
CA VAL A 15 -6.17 4.17 2.63
C VAL A 15 -5.11 3.50 1.76
N PHE A 16 -5.37 3.29 0.46
CA PHE A 16 -4.38 2.72 -0.45
C PHE A 16 -3.20 3.65 -0.69
N TYR A 17 -3.42 4.96 -0.76
CA TYR A 17 -2.36 5.96 -0.83
C TYR A 17 -1.44 5.90 0.40
N MET A 18 -2.02 5.90 1.60
CA MET A 18 -1.27 5.77 2.85
C MET A 18 -0.50 4.44 2.90
N ALA A 19 -1.16 3.33 2.55
CA ALA A 19 -0.53 2.02 2.47
C ALA A 19 0.70 2.03 1.55
N ALA A 20 0.59 2.63 0.36
CA ALA A 20 1.69 2.76 -0.59
C ALA A 20 2.85 3.59 -0.01
N ILE A 21 2.57 4.71 0.68
CA ILE A 21 3.60 5.53 1.33
C ILE A 21 4.34 4.73 2.40
N TYR A 22 3.62 4.06 3.31
CA TYR A 22 4.25 3.27 4.37
C TYR A 22 5.07 2.10 3.82
N LEU A 23 4.61 1.47 2.74
CA LEU A 23 5.37 0.43 2.03
C LEU A 23 6.64 1.00 1.37
N ALA A 24 6.55 2.15 0.71
CA ALA A 24 7.70 2.80 0.10
C ALA A 24 8.74 3.18 1.15
N LEU A 25 8.30 3.79 2.26
CA LEU A 25 9.16 4.10 3.41
C LEU A 25 9.80 2.84 3.99
N HIS A 26 9.04 1.74 4.14
CA HIS A 26 9.60 0.48 4.61
C HIS A 26 10.69 -0.05 3.66
N ILE A 27 10.49 0.04 2.34
CA ILE A 27 11.51 -0.37 1.36
C ILE A 27 12.77 0.51 1.47
N VAL A 28 12.61 1.83 1.59
CA VAL A 28 13.72 2.77 1.78
C VAL A 28 14.48 2.43 3.06
N VAL A 29 13.79 2.33 4.19
CA VAL A 29 14.39 2.01 5.49
C VAL A 29 15.10 0.64 5.43
N ALA A 30 14.53 -0.36 4.76
CA ALA A 30 15.14 -1.67 4.57
C ALA A 30 16.38 -1.65 3.67
N ARG A 31 16.43 -0.73 2.70
CA ARG A 31 17.58 -0.59 1.80
C ARG A 31 18.73 0.18 2.45
N PHE A 32 18.42 1.15 3.31
CA PHE A 32 19.43 2.04 3.91
C PHE A 32 19.82 1.66 5.35
N SER A 33 19.00 0.90 6.08
CA SER A 33 19.37 0.38 7.40
C SER A 33 20.34 -0.79 7.23
N ARG A 34 21.63 -0.53 7.49
CA ARG A 34 22.68 -1.56 7.53
C ARG A 34 22.64 -2.40 8.81
N ALA A 35 21.93 -1.94 9.85
CA ALA A 35 21.76 -2.64 11.12
C ALA A 35 20.46 -3.46 11.12
N SER A 36 20.58 -4.78 11.30
CA SER A 36 19.44 -5.70 11.41
C SER A 36 18.56 -5.46 12.64
N GLU A 37 19.04 -4.68 13.62
CA GLU A 37 18.37 -4.40 14.91
C GLU A 37 17.70 -3.01 15.00
N SER A 38 17.43 -2.38 13.86
CA SER A 38 16.77 -1.09 13.83
C SER A 38 15.31 -1.20 14.34
N ARG A 39 14.98 -0.52 15.46
CA ARG A 39 13.58 -0.37 15.93
C ARG A 39 12.66 0.20 14.84
N VAL A 40 13.22 0.99 13.92
CA VAL A 40 12.49 1.56 12.79
C VAL A 40 12.09 0.46 11.80
N LEU A 41 12.98 -0.49 11.50
CA LEU A 41 12.64 -1.66 10.67
C LEU A 41 11.54 -2.49 11.30
N TRP A 42 11.62 -2.75 12.61
CA TRP A 42 10.58 -3.48 13.33
C TRP A 42 9.24 -2.75 13.26
N PHE A 43 9.22 -1.43 13.49
CA PHE A 43 8.01 -0.61 13.38
C PHE A 43 7.36 -0.77 12.00
N PHE A 44 8.12 -0.62 10.93
CA PHE A 44 7.57 -0.78 9.58
C PHE A 44 7.15 -2.23 9.28
N ALA A 45 7.84 -3.23 9.81
CA ALA A 45 7.43 -4.63 9.67
C ALA A 45 6.09 -4.91 10.35
N VAL A 46 5.82 -4.31 11.52
CA VAL A 46 4.52 -4.44 12.20
C VAL A 46 3.43 -3.71 11.43
N VAL A 47 3.67 -2.46 11.03
CA VAL A 47 2.66 -1.63 10.36
C VAL A 47 2.31 -2.16 8.96
N THR A 48 3.31 -2.62 8.20
CA THR A 48 3.11 -3.11 6.82
C THR A 48 2.93 -4.63 6.74
N GLY A 49 3.08 -5.35 7.85
CA GLY A 49 2.89 -6.80 7.93
C GLY A 49 1.51 -7.25 7.42
N PRO A 50 0.40 -6.65 7.89
CA PRO A 50 -0.94 -6.95 7.39
C PRO A 50 -1.10 -6.70 5.88
N LEU A 51 -0.39 -5.71 5.33
CA LEU A 51 -0.43 -5.36 3.90
C LEU A 51 0.37 -6.36 3.04
N THR A 52 1.46 -6.88 3.58
CA THR A 52 2.38 -7.78 2.85
C THR A 52 2.02 -9.27 2.98
N ARG A 53 1.30 -9.66 4.04
CA ARG A 53 0.80 -11.04 4.25
C ARG A 53 -0.04 -11.61 3.08
N PRO A 54 -1.09 -10.93 2.59
CA PRO A 54 -1.88 -11.46 1.48
C PRO A 54 -1.05 -11.59 0.21
N VAL A 55 -0.15 -10.64 -0.04
CA VAL A 55 0.78 -10.69 -1.18
C VAL A 55 1.73 -11.88 -1.06
N ARG A 56 2.26 -12.14 0.14
CA ARG A 56 3.11 -13.31 0.40
C ARG A 56 2.38 -14.63 0.17
N ALA A 57 1.12 -14.73 0.57
CA ALA A 57 0.31 -15.93 0.36
C ALA A 57 0.07 -16.23 -1.13
N LEU A 58 0.08 -15.20 -1.97
CA LEU A 58 -0.06 -15.32 -3.43
C LEU A 58 1.27 -15.52 -4.16
N MET A 59 2.41 -15.38 -3.47
CA MET A 59 3.73 -15.54 -4.06
C MET A 59 4.28 -16.95 -3.84
N PRO A 60 5.17 -17.45 -4.73
CA PRO A 60 5.84 -18.72 -4.53
C PRO A 60 6.61 -18.77 -3.20
N SER A 61 6.58 -19.94 -2.54
CA SER A 61 7.36 -20.21 -1.33
C SER A 61 8.86 -20.01 -1.63
N GLY A 62 9.51 -19.10 -0.89
CA GLY A 62 10.91 -18.73 -1.11
C GLY A 62 11.13 -17.37 -1.76
N ALA A 63 10.08 -16.61 -2.07
CA ALA A 63 10.22 -15.22 -2.50
C ALA A 63 10.92 -14.38 -1.43
N SER A 64 11.93 -13.59 -1.82
CA SER A 64 12.64 -12.71 -0.90
C SER A 64 11.72 -11.62 -0.33
N GLU A 65 11.95 -11.23 0.92
CA GLU A 65 11.23 -10.15 1.61
C GLU A 65 11.18 -8.85 0.78
N ALA A 66 12.31 -8.50 0.15
CA ALA A 66 12.40 -7.33 -0.73
C ALA A 66 11.45 -7.45 -1.93
N ARG A 67 11.35 -8.63 -2.54
CA ARG A 67 10.45 -8.88 -3.67
C ARG A 67 8.99 -8.82 -3.23
N VAL A 68 8.64 -9.40 -2.09
CA VAL A 68 7.28 -9.33 -1.53
C VAL A 68 6.86 -7.88 -1.29
N ARG A 69 7.74 -7.06 -0.70
CA ARG A 69 7.46 -5.63 -0.47
C ARG A 69 7.30 -4.85 -1.76
N ALA A 70 8.14 -5.09 -2.76
CA ALA A 70 8.05 -4.44 -4.06
C ALA A 70 6.74 -4.79 -4.79
N VAL A 71 6.35 -6.07 -4.79
CA VAL A 71 5.08 -6.53 -5.36
C VAL A 71 3.89 -5.93 -4.60
N ALA A 72 3.95 -5.90 -3.27
CA ALA A 72 2.90 -5.29 -2.46
C ALA A 72 2.74 -3.80 -2.77
N LEU A 73 3.84 -3.06 -2.85
CA LEU A 73 3.82 -1.66 -3.25
C LEU A 73 3.13 -1.49 -4.62
N GLY A 74 3.54 -2.28 -5.62
CA GLY A 74 2.93 -2.25 -6.95
C GLY A 74 1.42 -2.54 -6.92
N ALA A 75 0.99 -3.53 -6.15
CA ALA A 75 -0.42 -3.88 -5.99
C ALA A 75 -1.24 -2.74 -5.36
N TYR A 76 -0.76 -2.15 -4.26
CA TYR A 76 -1.45 -1.04 -3.59
C TYR A 76 -1.49 0.23 -4.44
N VAL A 77 -0.43 0.53 -5.19
CA VAL A 77 -0.42 1.63 -6.17
C VAL A 77 -1.43 1.37 -7.28
N ALA A 78 -1.51 0.15 -7.81
CA ALA A 78 -2.51 -0.20 -8.83
C ALA A 78 -3.94 -0.07 -8.30
N LEU A 79 -4.22 -0.58 -7.09
CA LEU A 79 -5.53 -0.44 -6.44
C LEU A 79 -5.90 1.02 -6.19
N MET A 80 -4.94 1.84 -5.75
CA MET A 80 -5.12 3.29 -5.61
C MET A 80 -5.49 3.94 -6.95
N LEU A 81 -4.78 3.62 -8.04
CA LEU A 81 -5.10 4.17 -9.37
C LEU A 81 -6.47 3.73 -9.86
N ILE A 82 -6.84 2.46 -9.66
CA ILE A 82 -8.18 1.94 -10.00
C ILE A 82 -9.26 2.70 -9.22
N ALA A 83 -9.08 2.87 -7.91
CA ALA A 83 -10.00 3.63 -7.08
C ALA A 83 -10.10 5.10 -7.53
N HIS A 84 -8.99 5.73 -7.91
CA HIS A 84 -8.96 7.09 -8.43
C HIS A 84 -9.67 7.24 -9.78
N VAL A 85 -9.44 6.30 -10.71
CA VAL A 85 -10.12 6.30 -12.02
C VAL A 85 -11.61 6.03 -11.84
N ALA A 86 -12.00 5.08 -10.98
CA ALA A 86 -13.39 4.82 -10.65
C ALA A 86 -14.05 6.08 -10.09
N PHE A 87 -13.42 6.73 -9.11
CA PHE A 87 -13.89 7.99 -8.52
C PHE A 87 -14.11 9.09 -9.57
N ARG A 88 -13.13 9.32 -10.45
CA ARG A 88 -13.25 10.29 -11.55
C ARG A 88 -14.38 9.95 -12.51
N ARG A 89 -14.55 8.67 -12.83
CA ARG A 89 -15.59 8.19 -13.75
C ARG A 89 -17.01 8.26 -13.15
N PHE A 90 -17.12 8.15 -11.82
CA PHE A 90 -18.39 8.24 -11.09
C PHE A 90 -18.71 9.66 -10.57
N GLY A 91 -17.98 10.70 -11.02
CA GLY A 91 -18.36 12.10 -10.84
C GLY A 91 -17.58 12.91 -9.80
N GLY A 92 -16.46 12.39 -9.29
CA GLY A 92 -15.61 13.11 -8.34
C GLY A 92 -14.49 13.88 -8.98
N ASN A 93 -14.61 15.21 -9.02
CA ASN A 93 -13.47 16.08 -9.24
C ASN A 93 -12.84 16.38 -7.87
N PRO A 94 -11.66 15.85 -7.53
CA PRO A 94 -11.05 16.08 -6.22
C PRO A 94 -10.51 17.51 -6.05
N LEU A 95 -10.59 18.35 -7.09
CA LEU A 95 -10.14 19.74 -7.13
C LEU A 95 -11.17 20.68 -7.78
N GLY A 96 -12.44 20.26 -7.84
CA GLY A 96 -13.56 21.09 -8.31
C GLY A 96 -14.31 21.68 -7.15
#